data_AF-A0A382KNC5-F1
#
_entry.id   AF-A0A382KNC5-F1
#
_cell.length_a   1.000
_cell.length_b   1.000
_cell.length_c   1.000
_cell.angle_alpha   90.00
_cell.angle_beta   90.00
_cell.angle_gamma   90.00
#
_symmetry.space_group_name_H-M   'P 1'
#
loop_
_entity.id
_entity.type
_entity.pdbx_description
1 polymer ?
#
loop_
_entity_poly.entity_id
_entity_poly.type
_entity_poly.pdbx_seq_one_letter_code
_entity_poly.pdbx_strand_id
1 'polypeptide(L)'
;MRINKSLLKVITITLVITNYTIAQSKINVNHLLDYGGLKFMPNSDKPFNGRVFELYDNGQKHWEKRYIKGIADGYYRSWYINGQLEFKGRIKQGVKNGLYLSYNEDGKKIKEAHYKDDILHGPFVLWFPNGNKNIECSYQNGNLNMKYTS
;
A
#
# COMPACT_ATOMS: atom_id res chain seq x y z
N MET A 1 -16.78 51.12 -9.53
CA MET A 1 -17.17 49.95 -8.68
C MET A 1 -15.91 49.44 -7.99
N ARG A 2 -15.68 49.79 -6.70
CA ARG A 2 -14.47 49.44 -5.95
C ARG A 2 -14.65 48.09 -5.28
N ILE A 3 -13.88 47.08 -5.70
CA ILE A 3 -13.84 45.77 -5.03
C ILE A 3 -13.14 45.97 -3.68
N ASN A 4 -13.83 45.62 -2.59
CA ASN A 4 -13.35 45.76 -1.22
C ASN A 4 -12.18 44.77 -0.98
N LYS A 5 -10.96 45.29 -0.84
CA LYS A 5 -9.73 44.49 -0.68
C LYS A 5 -9.71 43.61 0.58
N SER A 6 -10.65 43.81 1.52
CA SER A 6 -10.81 42.96 2.71
C SER A 6 -11.42 41.58 2.39
N LEU A 7 -12.30 41.49 1.38
CA LEU A 7 -12.98 40.24 1.01
C LEU A 7 -12.02 39.23 0.33
N LEU A 8 -11.02 39.74 -0.41
CA LEU A 8 -10.04 38.91 -1.12
C LEU A 8 -9.03 38.23 -0.17
N LYS A 9 -8.78 38.80 1.01
CA LYS A 9 -7.90 38.19 2.03
C LYS A 9 -8.55 37.02 2.76
N VAL A 10 -9.87 37.06 2.97
CA VAL A 10 -10.60 35.99 3.66
C VAL A 10 -10.71 34.75 2.77
N ILE A 11 -10.97 34.93 1.47
CA ILE A 11 -11.11 33.83 0.50
C ILE A 11 -9.77 33.13 0.24
N THR A 12 -8.65 33.86 0.21
CA THR A 12 -7.31 33.26 0.05
C THR A 12 -6.86 32.49 1.30
N ILE A 13 -7.16 32.99 2.51
CA ILE A 13 -6.84 32.28 3.76
C ILE A 13 -7.64 30.97 3.87
N THR A 14 -8.93 30.94 3.50
CA THR A 14 -9.70 29.70 3.49
C THR A 14 -9.21 28.68 2.46
N LEU A 15 -8.76 29.11 1.27
CA LEU A 15 -8.23 28.23 0.22
C LEU A 15 -6.89 27.57 0.63
N VAL A 16 -6.08 28.27 1.42
CA VAL A 16 -4.83 27.71 1.97
C VAL A 16 -5.13 26.66 3.05
N ILE A 17 -6.17 26.86 3.87
CA ILE A 17 -6.56 25.89 4.91
C ILE A 17 -7.19 24.63 4.30
N THR A 18 -7.95 24.74 3.20
CA THR A 18 -8.49 23.56 2.49
C THR A 18 -7.43 22.78 1.74
N ASN A 19 -6.34 23.41 1.26
CA ASN A 19 -5.19 22.69 0.69
C ASN A 19 -4.30 22.04 1.77
N TYR A 20 -4.53 22.36 3.04
CA TYR A 20 -3.97 21.67 4.19
C TYR A 20 -4.79 20.45 4.62
N THR A 21 -5.70 19.94 3.78
CA THR A 21 -6.19 18.57 3.95
C THR A 21 -5.11 17.57 3.55
N ILE A 22 -4.19 17.35 4.50
CA ILE A 22 -3.60 16.06 4.83
C ILE A 22 -2.71 15.48 3.70
N ALA A 23 -1.54 16.08 3.50
CA ALA A 23 -0.36 15.24 3.32
C ALA A 23 -0.14 14.50 4.64
N GLN A 24 -0.90 13.42 4.91
CA GLN A 24 -0.77 12.66 6.17
C GLN A 24 0.70 12.33 6.34
N SER A 25 1.35 12.89 7.37
CA SER A 25 2.77 12.67 7.62
C SER A 25 3.02 11.17 7.62
N LYS A 26 3.98 10.74 6.80
CA LYS A 26 4.39 9.33 6.77
C LYS A 26 5.36 9.14 7.93
N ILE A 27 5.24 8.05 8.66
CA ILE A 27 6.14 7.74 9.77
C ILE A 27 6.94 6.48 9.46
N ASN A 28 8.23 6.48 9.82
CA ASN A 28 9.01 5.24 9.77
C ASN A 28 8.51 4.30 10.88
N VAL A 29 8.36 3.01 10.57
CA VAL A 29 7.88 1.97 11.49
C VAL A 29 8.68 1.91 12.79
N ASN A 30 9.97 2.27 12.76
CA ASN A 30 10.85 2.27 13.92
C ASN A 30 10.45 3.32 15.00
N HIS A 31 9.56 4.26 14.67
CA HIS A 31 8.99 5.21 15.62
C HIS A 31 7.62 4.78 16.16
N LEU A 32 7.16 3.57 15.85
CA LEU A 32 5.89 3.03 16.31
C LEU A 32 6.10 1.85 17.25
N LEU A 33 5.28 1.78 18.29
CA LEU A 33 5.18 0.63 19.18
C LEU A 33 4.20 -0.39 18.58
N ASP A 34 4.42 -1.67 18.87
CA ASP A 34 3.48 -2.76 18.56
C ASP A 34 2.96 -3.37 19.86
N TYR A 35 1.65 -3.34 20.04
CA TYR A 35 0.99 -3.99 21.16
C TYR A 35 -0.16 -4.85 20.63
N GLY A 36 0.04 -6.17 20.64
CA GLY A 36 -0.96 -7.12 20.17
C GLY A 36 -1.32 -6.95 18.69
N GLY A 37 -0.36 -6.56 17.83
CA GLY A 37 -0.57 -6.34 16.41
C GLY A 37 -1.16 -4.98 16.04
N LEU A 38 -1.44 -4.13 17.04
CA LEU A 38 -1.85 -2.75 16.86
C LEU A 38 -0.64 -1.82 16.95
N LYS A 39 -0.53 -0.88 16.01
CA LYS A 39 0.52 0.15 16.02
C LYS A 39 0.12 1.36 16.85
N PHE A 40 1.05 1.90 17.62
CA PHE A 40 0.87 3.11 18.46
C PHE A 40 2.05 4.07 18.32
N MET A 41 1.80 5.36 18.54
CA MET A 41 2.88 6.32 18.81
C MET A 41 3.35 6.15 20.27
N PRO A 42 4.65 6.32 20.60
CA PRO A 42 5.15 6.15 21.97
C PRO A 42 4.42 6.97 23.04
N ASN A 43 3.91 8.14 22.66
CA ASN A 43 3.21 9.07 23.56
C ASN A 43 1.70 9.12 23.30
N SER A 44 1.09 8.01 22.86
CA SER A 44 -0.34 7.93 22.54
C SER A 44 -0.93 6.60 22.93
N ASP A 45 -2.01 6.64 23.72
CA ASP A 45 -2.81 5.46 24.07
C ASP A 45 -3.81 5.08 22.96
N LYS A 46 -3.93 5.92 21.92
CA LYS A 46 -4.80 5.65 20.77
C LYS A 46 -4.02 4.91 19.67
N PRO A 47 -4.62 3.87 19.05
CA PRO A 47 -4.04 3.19 17.90
C PRO A 47 -3.76 4.15 16.74
N PHE A 48 -2.63 3.96 16.09
CA PHE A 48 -2.12 4.82 15.03
C PHE A 48 -3.02 4.82 13.79
N ASN A 49 -3.15 5.99 13.16
CA ASN A 49 -3.87 6.17 11.90
C ASN A 49 -2.99 6.96 10.93
N GLY A 50 -2.62 6.37 9.81
CA GLY A 50 -1.79 7.06 8.82
C GLY A 50 -0.98 6.14 7.95
N ARG A 51 0.08 6.71 7.37
CA ARG A 51 0.97 6.03 6.44
C ARG A 51 2.26 5.65 7.18
N VAL A 52 2.64 4.39 7.09
CA VAL A 52 3.85 3.87 7.71
C VAL A 52 4.76 3.31 6.63
N PHE A 53 6.05 3.52 6.76
CA PHE A 53 7.05 2.97 5.85
C PHE A 53 8.24 2.40 6.61
N GLU A 54 9.05 1.62 5.91
CA GLU A 54 10.36 1.17 6.35
C GLU A 54 11.38 1.50 5.26
N LEU A 55 12.63 1.69 5.68
CA LEU A 55 13.75 1.91 4.79
C LEU A 55 14.70 0.71 4.87
N TYR A 56 15.38 0.44 3.77
CA TYR A 56 16.61 -0.33 3.77
C TYR A 56 17.75 0.46 4.44
N ASP A 57 18.84 -0.23 4.75
CA ASP A 57 20.04 0.37 5.35
C ASP A 57 20.66 1.46 4.47
N ASN A 58 20.49 1.37 3.14
CA ASN A 58 20.93 2.39 2.18
C ASN A 58 20.01 3.62 2.13
N GLY A 59 19.00 3.70 2.99
CA GLY A 59 18.03 4.79 3.05
C GLY A 59 16.93 4.74 1.99
N GLN A 60 16.97 3.78 1.06
CA GLN A 60 15.89 3.58 0.09
C GLN A 60 14.67 2.97 0.75
N LYS A 61 13.49 3.22 0.18
CA LYS A 61 12.25 2.70 0.74
C LYS A 61 12.17 1.19 0.55
N HIS A 62 11.93 0.48 1.64
CA HIS A 62 11.68 -0.96 1.61
C HIS A 62 10.19 -1.24 1.41
N TRP A 63 9.32 -0.69 2.26
CA TRP A 63 7.88 -0.83 2.10
C TRP A 63 7.07 0.33 2.64
N GLU A 64 5.79 0.40 2.26
CA GLU A 64 4.83 1.39 2.72
C GLU A 64 3.42 0.77 2.84
N LYS A 65 2.76 1.01 3.97
CA LYS A 65 1.40 0.55 4.29
C LYS A 65 0.55 1.69 4.84
N ARG A 66 -0.76 1.60 4.66
CA ARG A 66 -1.73 2.42 5.41
C ARG A 66 -2.21 1.66 6.65
N TYR A 67 -2.33 2.37 7.76
CA TYR A 67 -2.88 1.87 9.02
C TYR A 67 -4.13 2.66 9.40
N ILE A 68 -5.17 1.94 9.84
CA ILE A 68 -6.43 2.46 10.37
C ILE A 68 -6.66 1.77 11.71
N LYS A 69 -6.85 2.55 12.78
CA LYS A 69 -6.99 2.05 14.16
C LYS A 69 -5.88 1.06 14.55
N GLY A 70 -4.64 1.37 14.19
CA GLY A 70 -3.45 0.56 14.50
C GLY A 70 -3.28 -0.69 13.65
N ILE A 71 -4.23 -1.03 12.79
CA ILE A 71 -4.19 -2.23 11.93
C ILE A 71 -3.89 -1.81 10.49
N ALA A 72 -3.07 -2.59 9.78
CA ALA A 72 -2.83 -2.34 8.36
C ALA A 72 -4.15 -2.48 7.56
N ASP A 73 -4.58 -1.41 6.90
CA ASP A 73 -5.82 -1.37 6.13
C ASP A 73 -5.69 -0.30 5.03
N GLY A 74 -5.76 -0.76 3.78
CA GLY A 74 -5.58 0.06 2.59
C GLY A 74 -4.49 -0.48 1.67
N TYR A 75 -3.67 0.41 1.12
CA TYR A 75 -2.63 0.00 0.17
C TYR A 75 -1.43 -0.62 0.89
N TYR A 76 -0.74 -1.50 0.18
CA TYR A 76 0.57 -2.02 0.55
C TYR A 76 1.48 -2.05 -0.69
N ARG A 77 2.69 -1.54 -0.55
CA ARG A 77 3.74 -1.58 -1.57
C ARG A 77 5.07 -1.95 -0.94
N SER A 78 5.89 -2.68 -1.66
CA SER A 78 7.33 -2.84 -1.37
C SER A 78 8.15 -2.55 -2.61
N TRP A 79 9.41 -2.24 -2.40
CA TRP A 79 10.39 -1.95 -3.42
C TRP A 79 11.63 -2.78 -3.15
N TYR A 80 12.35 -3.16 -4.19
CA TYR A 80 13.70 -3.71 -4.09
C TYR A 80 14.69 -2.64 -3.62
N ILE A 81 15.87 -3.09 -3.18
CA ILE A 81 16.97 -2.23 -2.73
C ILE A 81 17.53 -1.30 -3.83
N ASN A 82 17.18 -1.56 -5.10
CA ASN A 82 17.48 -0.71 -6.24
C ASN A 82 16.39 0.36 -6.52
N GLY A 83 15.34 0.39 -5.71
CA GLY A 83 14.23 1.35 -5.79
C GLY A 83 13.11 0.96 -6.75
N GLN A 84 13.24 -0.16 -7.48
CA GLN A 84 12.18 -0.68 -8.33
C GLN A 84 11.06 -1.28 -7.49
N LEU A 85 9.82 -1.12 -7.94
CA LEU A 85 8.66 -1.69 -7.26
C LEU A 85 8.77 -3.22 -7.26
N GLU A 86 8.72 -3.85 -6.10
CA GLU A 86 8.75 -5.31 -5.97
C GLU A 86 7.33 -5.86 -6.00
N PHE A 87 6.42 -5.32 -5.18
CA PHE A 87 5.00 -5.62 -5.33
C PHE A 87 4.08 -4.50 -4.86
N LYS A 88 2.82 -4.57 -5.29
CA LYS A 88 1.73 -3.74 -4.79
C LYS A 88 0.45 -4.55 -4.63
N GLY A 89 -0.33 -4.21 -3.61
CA GLY A 89 -1.63 -4.83 -3.34
C GLY A 89 -2.43 -4.04 -2.32
N ARG A 90 -3.48 -4.67 -1.79
CA ARG A 90 -4.34 -4.12 -0.74
C ARG A 90 -4.40 -5.06 0.46
N ILE A 91 -4.32 -4.48 1.64
CA ILE A 91 -4.54 -5.15 2.92
C ILE A 91 -5.89 -4.67 3.46
N LYS A 92 -6.67 -5.56 4.06
CA LYS A 92 -7.88 -5.22 4.81
C LYS A 92 -7.77 -5.88 6.17
N GLN A 93 -7.90 -5.12 7.25
CA GLN A 93 -7.82 -5.66 8.62
C GLN A 93 -6.60 -6.57 8.86
N GLY A 94 -5.43 -6.17 8.36
CA GLY A 94 -4.16 -6.89 8.58
C GLY A 94 -3.84 -7.98 7.55
N VAL A 95 -4.81 -8.42 6.75
CA VAL A 95 -4.66 -9.54 5.81
C VAL A 95 -4.73 -9.09 4.34
N LYS A 96 -4.05 -9.80 3.43
CA LYS A 96 -4.09 -9.51 1.98
C LYS A 96 -5.52 -9.68 1.45
N ASN A 97 -5.97 -8.72 0.64
CA ASN A 97 -7.30 -8.75 0.05
C ASN A 97 -7.31 -8.06 -1.32
N GLY A 98 -7.82 -8.74 -2.34
CA GLY A 98 -7.84 -8.28 -3.73
C GLY A 98 -6.58 -8.63 -4.51
N LEU A 99 -6.30 -7.84 -5.55
CA LEU A 99 -5.21 -8.07 -6.50
C LEU A 99 -3.84 -7.68 -5.92
N TYR A 100 -2.89 -8.60 -6.03
CA TYR A 100 -1.47 -8.41 -5.78
C TYR A 100 -0.68 -8.58 -7.07
N LEU A 101 0.17 -7.58 -7.35
CA LEU A 101 1.03 -7.52 -8.51
C LEU A 101 2.47 -7.58 -8.05
N SER A 102 3.25 -8.56 -8.52
CA SER A 102 4.69 -8.63 -8.26
C SER A 102 5.49 -8.41 -9.54
N TYR A 103 6.66 -7.81 -9.38
CA TYR A 103 7.60 -7.44 -10.43
C TYR A 103 8.97 -7.99 -10.06
N ASN A 104 9.87 -8.17 -11.03
CA ASN A 104 11.27 -8.48 -10.79
C ASN A 104 12.09 -7.19 -10.57
N GLU A 105 13.39 -7.34 -10.30
CA GLU A 105 14.31 -6.21 -10.08
C GLU A 105 14.48 -5.28 -11.29
N ASP A 106 14.13 -5.72 -12.51
CA ASP A 106 14.10 -4.89 -13.72
C ASP A 106 12.77 -4.13 -13.90
N GLY A 107 11.81 -4.31 -12.98
CA GLY A 107 10.47 -3.73 -13.05
C GLY A 107 9.51 -4.47 -13.98
N LYS A 108 9.87 -5.65 -14.50
CA LYS A 108 8.96 -6.49 -15.30
C LYS A 108 7.99 -7.23 -14.40
N LYS A 109 6.71 -7.21 -14.76
CA LYS A 109 5.66 -7.94 -14.03
C LYS A 109 5.90 -9.46 -14.15
N ILE A 110 5.95 -10.16 -13.03
CA ILE A 110 6.19 -11.61 -12.96
C ILE A 110 5.04 -12.38 -12.32
N LYS A 111 4.14 -11.73 -11.57
CA LYS A 111 3.01 -12.41 -10.91
C LYS A 111 1.80 -11.51 -10.71
N GLU A 112 0.63 -12.10 -10.88
CA GLU A 112 -0.69 -11.55 -10.55
C GLU A 112 -1.40 -12.60 -9.71
N ALA A 113 -1.87 -12.21 -8.53
CA ALA A 113 -2.55 -13.12 -7.63
C ALA A 113 -3.68 -12.38 -6.92
N HIS A 114 -4.87 -12.98 -6.93
CA HIS A 114 -6.00 -12.49 -6.16
C HIS A 114 -6.09 -13.19 -4.81
N TYR A 115 -6.31 -12.41 -3.76
CA TYR A 115 -6.44 -12.90 -2.38
C TYR A 115 -7.81 -12.52 -1.80
N LYS A 116 -8.33 -13.38 -0.94
CA LYS A 116 -9.42 -13.10 -0.02
C LYS A 116 -8.97 -13.57 1.35
N ASP A 117 -8.74 -12.61 2.24
CA ASP A 117 -8.34 -12.85 3.63
C ASP A 117 -7.10 -13.76 3.73
N ASP A 118 -6.01 -13.33 3.06
CA ASP A 118 -4.74 -14.06 2.89
C ASP A 118 -4.78 -15.36 2.06
N ILE A 119 -5.96 -15.81 1.65
CA ILE A 119 -6.13 -17.04 0.87
C ILE A 119 -6.22 -16.71 -0.62
N LEU A 120 -5.49 -17.45 -1.47
CA LEU A 120 -5.63 -17.31 -2.92
C LEU A 120 -7.08 -17.59 -3.35
N HIS A 121 -7.68 -16.61 -4.02
CA HIS A 121 -9.07 -16.65 -4.43
C HIS A 121 -9.28 -15.78 -5.68
N GLY A 122 -9.48 -16.43 -6.82
CA GLY A 122 -9.62 -15.80 -8.13
C GLY A 122 -8.42 -16.06 -9.05
N PRO A 123 -8.25 -15.23 -10.10
CA PRO A 123 -7.21 -15.41 -11.10
C PRO A 123 -5.80 -15.41 -10.50
N PHE A 124 -4.95 -16.23 -11.10
CA PHE A 124 -3.53 -16.31 -10.82
C PHE A 124 -2.76 -16.44 -12.12
N VAL A 125 -1.74 -15.60 -12.30
CA VAL A 125 -0.87 -15.63 -13.48
C VAL A 125 0.58 -15.49 -13.02
N LEU A 126 1.44 -16.33 -13.59
CA LEU A 126 2.89 -16.26 -13.46
C LEU A 126 3.49 -16.10 -14.85
N TRP A 127 4.45 -15.19 -14.99
CA TRP A 127 5.18 -14.97 -16.26
C TRP A 127 6.62 -15.47 -16.16
N PHE A 128 7.16 -15.91 -17.29
CA PHE A 128 8.59 -16.08 -17.48
C PHE A 128 9.31 -14.72 -17.60
N PRO A 129 10.64 -14.65 -17.39
CA PRO A 129 11.42 -13.41 -17.57
C PRO A 129 11.33 -12.79 -18.99
N ASN A 130 11.00 -13.60 -20.00
CA ASN A 130 10.78 -13.14 -21.38
C ASN A 130 9.40 -12.49 -21.60
N GLY A 131 8.52 -12.46 -20.59
CA GLY A 131 7.18 -11.88 -20.67
C GLY A 131 6.08 -12.83 -21.11
N ASN A 132 6.41 -14.08 -21.49
CA ASN A 132 5.40 -15.08 -21.81
C ASN A 132 4.75 -15.64 -20.54
N LYS A 133 3.47 -16.02 -20.62
CA LYS A 133 2.78 -16.68 -19.50
C LYS A 133 3.42 -18.05 -19.26
N ASN A 134 3.79 -18.32 -18.01
CA ASN A 134 4.24 -19.63 -17.53
C ASN A 134 3.05 -20.41 -16.97
N ILE A 135 2.26 -19.76 -16.12
CA ILE A 135 1.08 -20.35 -15.50
C ILE A 135 -0.07 -19.35 -15.62
N GLU A 136 -1.23 -19.84 -16.01
CA GLU A 136 -2.49 -19.13 -15.87
C GLU A 136 -3.51 -20.09 -15.26
N CYS A 137 -4.08 -19.74 -14.12
CA CYS A 137 -5.03 -20.57 -13.40
C CYS A 137 -5.97 -19.73 -12.55
N SER A 138 -6.92 -20.38 -11.88
CA SER A 138 -7.80 -19.76 -10.89
C SER A 138 -7.81 -20.60 -9.62
N TYR A 139 -7.85 -19.93 -8.48
CA TYR A 139 -7.96 -20.56 -7.16
C TYR A 139 -9.31 -20.29 -6.52
N GLN A 140 -9.84 -21.26 -5.79
CA GLN A 140 -11.02 -21.11 -4.94
C GLN A 140 -10.63 -21.53 -3.52
N ASN A 141 -10.54 -20.55 -2.61
CA ASN A 141 -10.20 -20.79 -1.20
C ASN A 141 -8.89 -21.57 -1.04
N GLY A 142 -7.86 -21.19 -1.80
CA GLY A 142 -6.54 -21.79 -1.77
C GLY A 142 -6.39 -23.05 -2.62
N ASN A 143 -7.50 -23.63 -3.10
CA ASN A 143 -7.47 -24.82 -3.95
C ASN A 143 -7.44 -24.42 -5.43
N LEU A 144 -6.61 -25.12 -6.22
CA LEU A 144 -6.59 -24.94 -7.66
C LEU A 144 -7.96 -25.33 -8.24
N ASN A 145 -8.66 -24.37 -8.84
CA ASN A 145 -9.98 -24.57 -9.43
C ASN A 145 -9.88 -24.89 -10.93
N MET A 146 -9.10 -24.12 -11.68
CA MET A 146 -8.93 -24.29 -13.13
C MET A 146 -7.52 -23.94 -13.56
N LYS A 147 -6.93 -24.70 -14.49
CA LYS A 147 -5.67 -24.35 -15.16
C LYS A 147 -5.99 -23.98 -16.61
N TYR A 148 -5.65 -22.77 -17.01
CA TYR A 148 -5.69 -22.31 -18.38
C TYR A 148 -4.32 -22.59 -19.01
N THR A 149 -4.24 -23.56 -19.90
CA THR A 149 -3.06 -23.75 -20.75
C THR A 149 -3.22 -22.89 -21.99
N SER A 150 -2.21 -22.08 -22.28
CA SER A 150 -2.00 -21.43 -23.59
C SER A 150 -1.46 -22.44 -24.60
#